data_AF-A0A4Y8XZ78-F1
#
_entry.id   AF-A0A4Y8XZ78-F1
#
_cell.length_a   1.000
_cell.length_b   1.000
_cell.length_c   1.000
_cell.angle_alpha   90.00
_cell.angle_beta   90.00
_cell.angle_gamma   90.00
#
_symmetry.space_group_name_H-M   'P 1'
#
loop_
_entity.id
_entity.type
_entity.pdbx_description
1 polymer ?
#
loop_
_entity_poly.entity_id
_entity_poly.type
_entity_poly.pdbx_seq_one_letter_code
_entity_poly.pdbx_strand_id
1 'polypeptide(L)'
;MDRAEIIEEQSRAAEALIELIRTGRPPVSWAVSEKPDLYGMLPYGLGDIERYALMARWADVLGTELRSSANAVDMWEGASSDPEHSGGHPVTRTWESLEVEAVKNGVRVHLSESVALGTSARAHGSPPRGPATDLPRIAQLKAAEALAEVLKTPLPTAGWGVYIRGEEPSLFGTIRVRRAKASRADLTEWADFLGTEVNYRHEKRGFGRDRWGEVTGQVLGVQVEVKTGVRAPSALTGFWRARTGAAPS
;
A
#
# COMPACT_ATOMS: atom_id res chain seq x y z
N MET A 1 22.03 -1.60 -4.47
CA MET A 1 21.64 -0.85 -3.27
C MET A 1 22.02 -1.64 -2.06
N ASP A 2 22.90 -1.07 -1.25
CA ASP A 2 23.13 -1.57 0.09
C ASP A 2 22.03 -1.08 1.05
N ARG A 3 22.02 -1.59 2.29
CA ARG A 3 21.01 -1.24 3.30
C ARG A 3 21.03 0.25 3.64
N ALA A 4 22.20 0.87 3.71
CA ALA A 4 22.33 2.25 4.13
C ALA A 4 21.74 3.18 3.07
N GLU A 5 22.02 2.90 1.80
CA GLU A 5 21.46 3.60 0.63
C GLU A 5 19.93 3.50 0.60
N ILE A 6 19.35 2.31 0.82
CA ILE A 6 17.89 2.13 0.90
C ILE A 6 17.29 2.99 2.03
N ILE A 7 17.89 2.98 3.22
CA ILE A 7 17.36 3.72 4.37
C ILE A 7 17.47 5.23 4.14
N GLU A 8 18.55 5.70 3.54
CA GLU A 8 18.71 7.11 3.17
C GLU A 8 17.62 7.53 2.17
N GLU A 9 17.39 6.74 1.12
CA GLU A 9 16.35 7.00 0.11
C GLU A 9 14.95 7.00 0.73
N GLN A 10 14.64 6.04 1.60
CA GLN A 10 13.38 5.97 2.32
C GLN A 10 13.18 7.12 3.30
N SER A 11 14.25 7.58 3.95
CA SER A 11 14.22 8.71 4.88
C SER A 11 13.89 10.01 4.14
N ARG A 12 14.55 10.26 3.00
CA ARG A 12 14.21 11.40 2.13
C ARG A 12 12.76 11.35 1.66
N ALA A 13 12.27 10.17 1.28
CA ALA A 13 10.87 9.99 0.87
C ALA A 13 9.89 10.23 2.03
N ALA A 14 10.19 9.76 3.24
CA ALA A 14 9.37 9.99 4.42
C ALA A 14 9.32 11.49 4.81
N GLU A 15 10.45 12.19 4.73
CA GLU A 15 10.53 13.65 4.97
C GLU A 15 9.71 14.43 3.93
N ALA A 16 9.88 14.11 2.64
CA ALA A 16 9.08 14.72 1.57
C ALA A 16 7.57 14.46 1.76
N LEU A 17 7.20 13.27 2.21
CA LEU A 17 5.81 12.92 2.53
C LEU A 17 5.25 13.75 3.69
N ILE A 18 6.01 13.90 4.79
CA ILE A 18 5.62 14.74 5.93
C ILE A 18 5.36 16.18 5.47
N GLU A 19 6.25 16.75 4.66
CA GLU A 19 6.06 18.08 4.10
C GLU A 19 4.81 18.17 3.21
N LEU A 20 4.57 17.18 2.35
CA LEU A 20 3.39 17.14 1.48
C LEU A 20 2.09 17.10 2.30
N ILE A 21 2.01 16.26 3.33
CA ILE A 21 0.82 16.16 4.18
C ILE A 21 0.56 17.48 4.91
N ARG A 22 1.62 18.16 5.37
CA ARG A 22 1.51 19.47 6.04
C ARG A 22 0.94 20.59 5.15
N THR A 23 1.01 20.47 3.82
CA THR A 23 0.41 21.46 2.90
C THR A 23 -1.12 21.45 2.81
N GLY A 24 -1.82 20.59 3.58
CA GLY A 24 -3.28 20.69 3.75
C GLY A 24 -4.09 19.98 2.66
N ARG A 25 -3.72 18.74 2.32
CA ARG A 25 -4.22 18.00 1.16
C ARG A 25 -5.24 16.90 1.51
N PRO A 26 -6.05 16.45 0.53
CA PRO A 26 -7.02 15.38 0.76
C PRO A 26 -6.35 14.02 1.05
N PRO A 27 -7.01 13.13 1.79
CA PRO A 27 -6.39 11.89 2.26
C PRO A 27 -6.03 10.94 1.12
N VAL A 28 -4.76 10.54 1.07
CA VAL A 28 -4.21 9.54 0.15
C VAL A 28 -3.36 8.55 0.92
N SER A 29 -3.51 7.26 0.64
CA SER A 29 -2.58 6.26 1.19
C SER A 29 -1.28 6.30 0.40
N TRP A 30 -0.14 6.23 1.07
CA TRP A 30 1.17 6.35 0.42
C TRP A 30 1.92 5.04 0.49
N ALA A 31 2.59 4.65 -0.58
CA ALA A 31 3.62 3.63 -0.54
C ALA A 31 4.99 4.28 -0.74
N VAL A 32 5.92 3.97 0.15
CA VAL A 32 7.32 4.36 0.09
C VAL A 32 8.11 3.13 -0.38
N SER A 33 8.71 3.25 -1.55
CA SER A 33 9.46 2.13 -2.14
C SER A 33 10.87 2.02 -1.54
N GLU A 34 11.69 1.10 -2.05
CA GLU A 34 13.12 1.07 -1.71
C GLU A 34 13.89 2.23 -2.37
N LYS A 35 13.36 2.75 -3.49
CA LYS A 35 13.82 3.96 -4.19
C LYS A 35 13.17 5.20 -3.59
N PRO A 36 13.68 6.43 -3.86
CA PRO A 36 13.07 7.67 -3.39
C PRO A 36 11.82 8.03 -4.21
N ASP A 37 10.86 7.10 -4.22
CA ASP A 37 9.61 7.17 -4.93
C ASP A 37 8.45 7.05 -3.92
N LEU A 38 7.53 8.01 -4.00
CA LEU A 38 6.27 8.05 -3.27
C LEU A 38 5.11 7.75 -4.22
N TYR A 39 4.37 6.68 -3.94
CA TYR A 39 3.19 6.29 -4.71
C TYR A 39 1.92 6.57 -3.91
N GLY A 40 1.10 7.50 -4.38
CA GLY A 40 -0.18 7.81 -3.78
C GLY A 40 -1.30 6.94 -4.34
N MET A 41 -2.14 6.41 -3.44
CA MET A 41 -3.35 5.65 -3.75
C MET A 41 -4.56 6.36 -3.14
N LEU A 42 -5.54 6.69 -3.99
CA LEU A 42 -6.77 7.32 -3.53
C LEU A 42 -7.60 6.36 -2.64
N PRO A 43 -8.45 6.88 -1.75
CA PRO A 43 -9.37 6.06 -0.97
C PRO A 43 -10.29 5.20 -1.84
N TYR A 44 -10.57 3.98 -1.39
CA TYR A 44 -11.57 3.12 -2.01
C TYR A 44 -12.98 3.71 -1.87
N GLY A 45 -13.87 3.34 -2.80
CA GLY A 45 -15.29 3.73 -2.75
C GLY A 45 -15.61 5.09 -3.37
N LEU A 46 -14.61 5.82 -3.85
CA LEU A 46 -14.81 7.06 -4.61
C LEU A 46 -15.37 6.78 -6.00
N GLY A 47 -16.33 7.61 -6.43
CA GLY A 47 -16.80 7.67 -7.80
C GLY A 47 -15.80 8.35 -8.74
N ASP A 48 -15.94 8.16 -10.05
CA ASP A 48 -15.00 8.65 -11.07
C ASP A 48 -14.75 10.16 -11.02
N ILE A 49 -15.82 10.95 -10.85
CA ILE A 49 -15.73 12.42 -10.75
C ILE A 49 -14.99 12.83 -9.47
N GLU A 50 -15.17 12.11 -8.38
CA GLU A 50 -14.47 12.37 -7.11
C GLU A 50 -12.99 12.02 -7.21
N ARG A 51 -12.65 10.90 -7.89
CA ARG A 51 -11.26 10.53 -8.18
C ARG A 51 -10.59 11.60 -9.04
N TYR A 52 -11.22 12.04 -10.12
CA TYR A 52 -10.71 13.12 -10.95
C TYR A 52 -10.49 14.42 -10.13
N ALA A 53 -11.47 14.80 -9.31
CA ALA A 53 -11.40 15.95 -8.43
C ALA A 53 -10.21 15.90 -7.46
N LEU A 54 -9.96 14.73 -6.86
CA LEU A 54 -8.81 14.53 -5.97
C LEU A 54 -7.49 14.55 -6.73
N MET A 55 -7.40 13.91 -7.90
CA MET A 55 -6.22 13.94 -8.75
C MET A 55 -5.87 15.36 -9.18
N ALA A 56 -6.86 16.16 -9.60
CA ALA A 56 -6.66 17.54 -9.99
C ALA A 56 -6.15 18.41 -8.82
N ARG A 57 -6.69 18.19 -7.61
CA ARG A 57 -6.17 18.84 -6.39
C ARG A 57 -4.73 18.42 -6.11
N TRP A 58 -4.38 17.14 -6.26
CA TRP A 58 -3.01 16.69 -6.06
C TRP A 58 -2.03 17.28 -7.07
N ALA A 59 -2.46 17.44 -8.33
CA ALA A 59 -1.70 18.14 -9.37
C ALA A 59 -1.41 19.59 -8.97
N ASP A 60 -2.45 20.34 -8.56
CA ASP A 60 -2.32 21.73 -8.10
C ASP A 60 -1.32 21.85 -6.95
N VAL A 61 -1.49 21.06 -5.89
CA VAL A 61 -0.62 21.21 -4.74
C VAL A 61 0.80 20.68 -5.06
N LEU A 62 0.98 19.73 -5.98
CA LEU A 62 2.32 19.33 -6.48
C LEU A 62 2.92 20.34 -7.47
N GLY A 63 2.17 21.36 -7.89
CA GLY A 63 2.62 22.33 -8.90
C GLY A 63 2.86 21.70 -10.27
N THR A 64 2.07 20.69 -10.63
CA THR A 64 2.19 19.94 -11.89
C THR A 64 0.82 19.83 -12.58
N GLU A 65 0.81 19.33 -13.80
CA GLU A 65 -0.42 19.11 -14.56
C GLU A 65 -1.01 17.72 -14.28
N LEU A 66 -2.35 17.65 -14.22
CA LEU A 66 -3.06 16.38 -14.29
C LEU A 66 -3.08 15.92 -15.75
N ARG A 67 -2.39 14.81 -16.03
CA ARG A 67 -2.42 14.17 -17.34
C ARG A 67 -3.59 13.21 -17.41
N SER A 68 -4.24 13.16 -18.57
CA SER A 68 -5.31 12.23 -18.87
C SER A 68 -5.08 11.58 -20.23
N SER A 69 -5.25 10.27 -20.32
CA SER A 69 -5.13 9.51 -21.56
C SER A 69 -6.25 8.47 -21.68
N ALA A 70 -6.91 8.42 -22.83
CA ALA A 70 -7.85 7.34 -23.15
C ALA A 70 -7.09 6.04 -23.43
N ASN A 71 -7.52 4.95 -22.79
CA ASN A 71 -6.93 3.63 -22.91
C ASN A 71 -8.00 2.61 -23.32
N ALA A 72 -7.59 1.63 -24.11
CA ALA A 72 -8.41 0.52 -24.55
C ALA A 72 -7.58 -0.77 -24.49
N VAL A 73 -8.12 -1.81 -23.86
CA VAL A 73 -7.49 -3.14 -23.83
C VAL A 73 -8.51 -4.19 -24.20
N ASP A 74 -8.14 -5.00 -25.18
CA ASP A 74 -8.89 -6.20 -25.55
C ASP A 74 -8.60 -7.30 -24.52
N MET A 75 -9.65 -7.75 -23.85
CA MET A 75 -9.58 -8.83 -22.87
C MET A 75 -10.49 -9.97 -23.30
N TRP A 76 -10.10 -11.18 -22.94
CA TRP A 76 -10.96 -12.35 -23.08
C TRP A 76 -11.78 -12.51 -21.81
N GLU A 77 -13.10 -12.32 -21.90
CA GLU A 77 -14.00 -12.48 -20.77
C GLU A 77 -14.66 -13.86 -20.85
N GLY A 78 -14.48 -14.66 -19.79
CA GLY A 78 -15.13 -15.96 -19.65
C GLY A 78 -16.61 -15.77 -19.35
N ALA A 79 -17.50 -16.41 -20.10
CA ALA A 79 -18.94 -16.18 -19.99
C ALA A 79 -19.62 -16.94 -18.82
N SER A 80 -18.89 -17.69 -18.00
CA SER A 80 -19.49 -18.55 -16.98
C SER A 80 -18.49 -19.09 -15.97
N SER A 81 -18.97 -19.48 -14.78
CA SER A 81 -18.27 -20.32 -13.81
C SER A 81 -18.14 -21.79 -14.23
N ASP A 82 -18.64 -22.16 -15.41
CA ASP A 82 -18.59 -23.49 -15.98
C ASP A 82 -17.53 -23.58 -17.11
N PRO A 83 -16.32 -24.08 -16.81
CA PRO A 83 -15.18 -24.07 -17.73
C PRO A 83 -15.33 -25.04 -18.91
N GLU A 84 -16.32 -25.93 -18.91
CA GLU A 84 -16.48 -26.93 -19.98
C GLU A 84 -17.30 -26.44 -21.18
N HIS A 85 -18.06 -25.34 -21.06
CA HIS A 85 -19.07 -24.95 -22.07
C HIS A 85 -19.07 -23.47 -22.49
N SER A 86 -18.05 -22.68 -22.17
CA SER A 86 -18.01 -21.26 -22.55
C SER A 86 -16.73 -20.90 -23.30
N GLY A 87 -16.85 -20.78 -24.63
CA GLY A 87 -15.88 -20.02 -25.41
C GLY A 87 -15.88 -18.58 -24.89
N GLY A 88 -14.73 -18.09 -24.43
CA GLY A 88 -14.59 -16.68 -24.09
C GLY A 88 -14.95 -15.82 -25.31
N HIS A 89 -15.35 -14.58 -25.08
CA HIS A 89 -15.50 -13.60 -26.15
C HIS A 89 -14.57 -12.42 -25.90
N PRO A 90 -14.00 -11.82 -26.96
CA PRO A 90 -13.21 -10.62 -26.80
C PRO A 90 -14.11 -9.45 -26.39
N VAL A 91 -13.73 -8.76 -25.32
CA VAL A 91 -14.37 -7.55 -24.83
C VAL A 91 -13.30 -6.47 -24.77
N THR A 92 -13.51 -5.37 -25.50
CA THR A 92 -12.66 -4.18 -25.38
C THR A 92 -13.13 -3.39 -24.17
N ARG A 93 -12.32 -3.33 -23.12
CA ARG A 93 -12.55 -2.41 -22.00
C ARG A 93 -11.86 -1.10 -22.27
N THR A 94 -12.59 -0.01 -22.05
CA THR A 94 -12.08 1.35 -22.23
C THR A 94 -12.16 2.11 -20.91
N TRP A 95 -11.16 2.94 -20.66
CA TRP A 95 -11.09 3.81 -19.50
C TRP A 95 -10.22 5.02 -19.81
N GLU A 96 -10.19 5.95 -18.88
CA GLU A 96 -9.31 7.10 -18.89
C GLU A 96 -8.32 6.95 -17.74
N SER A 97 -7.01 6.93 -18.06
CA SER A 97 -5.97 6.95 -17.05
C SER A 97 -5.64 8.38 -16.66
N LEU A 98 -5.62 8.64 -15.37
CA LEU A 98 -5.27 9.90 -14.75
C LEU A 98 -3.91 9.76 -14.10
N GLU A 99 -2.99 10.68 -14.39
CA GLU A 99 -1.64 10.64 -13.86
C GLU A 99 -1.19 12.00 -13.35
N VAL A 100 -0.59 12.01 -12.17
CA VAL A 100 0.07 13.17 -11.58
C VAL A 100 1.48 12.75 -11.19
N GLU A 101 2.47 13.42 -11.74
CA GLU A 101 3.87 13.16 -11.44
C GLU A 101 4.62 14.48 -11.18
N ALA A 102 5.43 14.49 -10.13
CA ALA A 102 6.31 15.60 -9.79
C ALA A 102 7.58 15.08 -9.11
N VAL A 103 8.61 15.94 -9.05
CA VAL A 103 9.81 15.70 -8.23
C VAL A 103 9.84 16.74 -7.13
N LYS A 104 9.88 16.30 -5.88
CA LYS A 104 9.97 17.18 -4.71
C LYS A 104 11.18 16.78 -3.87
N ASN A 105 12.11 17.70 -3.65
CA ASN A 105 13.35 17.48 -2.90
C ASN A 105 14.14 16.23 -3.36
N GLY A 106 14.17 15.97 -4.67
CA GLY A 106 14.83 14.78 -5.25
C GLY A 106 14.05 13.46 -5.12
N VAL A 107 12.84 13.49 -4.55
CA VAL A 107 11.93 12.35 -4.43
C VAL A 107 10.87 12.43 -5.53
N ARG A 108 10.67 11.34 -6.28
CA ARG A 108 9.57 11.26 -7.26
C ARG A 108 8.27 11.03 -6.53
N VAL A 109 7.26 11.82 -6.84
CA VAL A 109 5.90 11.68 -6.30
C VAL A 109 4.98 11.36 -7.46
N HIS A 110 4.29 10.23 -7.37
CA HIS A 110 3.44 9.72 -8.44
C HIS A 110 2.08 9.28 -7.90
N LEU A 111 1.01 9.68 -8.58
CA LEU A 111 -0.34 9.18 -8.39
C LEU A 111 -0.88 8.76 -9.75
N SER A 112 -1.53 7.59 -9.79
CA SER A 112 -2.17 7.06 -11.00
C SER A 112 -3.53 6.49 -10.64
N GLU A 113 -4.53 6.75 -11.48
CA GLU A 113 -5.87 6.19 -11.28
C GLU A 113 -6.57 5.93 -12.61
N SER A 114 -7.56 5.04 -12.61
CA SER A 114 -8.41 4.78 -13.78
C SER A 114 -9.85 5.19 -13.48
N VAL A 115 -10.46 5.94 -14.40
CA VAL A 115 -11.87 6.38 -14.34
C VAL A 115 -12.58 6.02 -15.64
N ALA A 116 -13.91 6.06 -15.68
CA ALA A 116 -14.64 5.85 -16.93
C ALA A 116 -14.22 6.85 -18.01
N LEU A 117 -14.27 6.41 -19.27
CA LEU A 117 -13.92 7.26 -20.41
C LEU A 117 -14.76 8.55 -20.45
N GLY A 118 -14.12 9.69 -20.73
CA GLY A 118 -14.79 11.00 -20.83
C GLY A 118 -15.13 11.60 -19.47
N THR A 119 -14.49 11.15 -18.39
CA THR A 119 -14.68 11.71 -17.05
C THR A 119 -14.06 13.09 -16.94
N SER A 120 -12.85 13.31 -17.47
CA SER A 120 -12.23 14.65 -17.49
C SER A 120 -13.12 15.68 -18.17
N ALA A 121 -13.63 15.36 -19.37
CA ALA A 121 -14.52 16.22 -20.13
C ALA A 121 -15.77 16.62 -19.33
N ARG A 122 -16.38 15.67 -18.61
CA ARG A 122 -17.54 15.92 -17.74
C ARG A 122 -17.19 16.72 -16.49
N ALA A 123 -16.01 16.51 -15.92
CA ALA A 123 -15.56 17.17 -14.70
C ALA A 123 -15.23 18.65 -14.90
N HIS A 124 -14.83 19.09 -16.10
CA HIS A 124 -14.61 20.52 -16.41
C HIS A 124 -15.84 21.41 -16.20
N GLY A 125 -17.04 20.84 -16.07
CA GLY A 125 -18.27 21.56 -15.73
C GLY A 125 -18.62 21.63 -14.24
N SER A 126 -17.85 21.01 -13.35
CA SER A 126 -18.16 20.96 -11.90
C SER A 126 -16.90 21.21 -11.07
N PRO A 127 -16.84 22.29 -10.26
CA PRO A 127 -15.70 22.51 -9.39
C PRO A 127 -15.57 21.35 -8.39
N PRO A 128 -14.36 20.82 -8.19
CA PRO A 128 -14.15 19.70 -7.29
C PRO A 128 -14.49 20.12 -5.84
N ARG A 129 -15.59 19.62 -5.28
CA ARG A 129 -15.90 19.72 -3.84
C ARG A 129 -15.37 18.47 -3.14
N GLY A 130 -14.09 18.48 -2.79
CA GLY A 130 -13.50 17.43 -1.96
C GLY A 130 -13.78 17.70 -0.47
N PRO A 131 -13.99 16.66 0.34
CA PRO A 131 -14.08 16.81 1.79
C PRO A 131 -12.75 17.33 2.33
N ALA A 132 -12.76 18.52 2.91
CA ALA A 132 -11.66 19.06 3.70
C ALA A 132 -11.86 18.59 5.14
N THR A 133 -11.53 17.34 5.45
CA THR A 133 -11.55 16.86 6.84
C THR A 133 -10.12 16.80 7.37
N ASP A 134 -9.85 17.53 8.46
CA ASP A 134 -8.52 17.63 9.08
C ASP A 134 -8.08 16.34 9.81
N LEU A 135 -9.04 15.51 10.23
CA LEU A 135 -8.77 14.28 11.00
C LEU A 135 -7.95 13.25 10.19
N PRO A 136 -8.34 12.89 8.95
CA PRO A 136 -7.52 12.03 8.10
C PRO A 136 -6.09 12.55 7.90
N ARG A 137 -5.90 13.87 7.74
CA ARG A 137 -4.58 14.48 7.58
C ARG A 137 -3.71 14.28 8.83
N ILE A 138 -4.27 14.52 10.01
CA ILE A 138 -3.54 14.36 11.28
C ILE A 138 -3.11 12.90 11.48
N ALA A 139 -3.98 11.94 11.15
CA ALA A 139 -3.63 10.52 11.19
C ALA A 139 -2.48 10.21 10.22
N GLN A 140 -2.55 10.67 8.97
CA GLN A 140 -1.46 10.46 8.00
C GLN A 140 -0.15 11.07 8.45
N LEU A 141 -0.18 12.27 9.05
CA LEU A 141 1.02 12.91 9.57
C LEU A 141 1.65 12.08 10.69
N LYS A 142 0.85 11.61 11.66
CA LYS A 142 1.33 10.72 12.73
C LYS A 142 1.95 9.45 12.17
N ALA A 143 1.32 8.83 11.17
CA ALA A 143 1.86 7.63 10.54
C ALA A 143 3.18 7.91 9.81
N ALA A 144 3.27 9.00 9.04
CA ALA A 144 4.51 9.39 8.36
C ALA A 144 5.65 9.74 9.35
N GLU A 145 5.33 10.39 10.47
CA GLU A 145 6.29 10.68 11.54
C GLU A 145 6.76 9.39 12.25
N ALA A 146 5.86 8.44 12.50
CA ALA A 146 6.23 7.12 13.00
C ALA A 146 7.12 6.36 12.01
N LEU A 147 6.90 6.49 10.70
CA LEU A 147 7.77 5.90 9.68
C LEU A 147 9.18 6.49 9.76
N ALA A 148 9.29 7.81 9.88
CA ALA A 148 10.59 8.47 10.02
C ALA A 148 11.35 7.99 11.26
N GLU A 149 10.68 7.71 12.39
CA GLU A 149 11.33 7.10 13.55
C GLU A 149 11.74 5.64 13.31
N VAL A 150 10.88 4.85 12.67
CA VAL A 150 11.21 3.47 12.32
C VAL A 150 12.46 3.39 11.44
N LEU A 151 12.63 4.30 10.48
CA LEU A 151 13.77 4.31 9.57
C LEU A 151 15.11 4.66 10.26
N LYS A 152 15.08 5.26 11.46
CA LYS A 152 16.29 5.52 12.26
C LYS A 152 16.82 4.27 12.99
N THR A 153 16.05 3.18 12.98
CA THR A 153 16.40 1.95 13.70
C THR A 153 17.38 1.09 12.90
N PRO A 154 18.18 0.22 13.56
CA PRO A 154 19.07 -0.71 12.88
C PRO A 154 18.34 -1.93 12.27
N LEU A 155 17.01 -1.86 12.08
CA LEU A 155 16.20 -3.01 11.65
C LEU A 155 16.39 -3.37 10.17
N PRO A 156 16.00 -4.60 9.78
CA PRO A 156 15.93 -5.01 8.37
C PRO A 156 15.00 -4.10 7.56
N THR A 157 15.40 -3.76 6.34
CA THR A 157 14.63 -2.88 5.45
C THR A 157 13.31 -3.52 5.01
N ALA A 158 12.28 -2.70 4.88
CA ALA A 158 10.98 -3.09 4.33
C ALA A 158 10.49 -2.02 3.34
N GLY A 159 9.66 -2.40 2.37
CA GLY A 159 8.84 -1.43 1.65
C GLY A 159 7.67 -1.00 2.54
N TRP A 160 7.36 0.29 2.58
CA TRP A 160 6.40 0.83 3.54
C TRP A 160 5.13 1.32 2.86
N GLY A 161 4.00 1.15 3.53
CA GLY A 161 2.78 1.85 3.24
C GLY A 161 2.29 2.61 4.45
N VAL A 162 1.89 3.86 4.22
CA VAL A 162 1.30 4.80 5.17
C VAL A 162 -0.18 4.87 4.85
N TYR A 163 -0.99 4.25 5.70
CA TYR A 163 -2.42 4.09 5.48
C TYR A 163 -3.22 4.78 6.58
N ILE A 164 -4.48 5.06 6.27
CA ILE A 164 -5.51 5.30 7.29
C ILE A 164 -6.47 4.11 7.26
N ARG A 165 -6.61 3.42 8.39
CA ARG A 165 -7.61 2.35 8.52
C ARG A 165 -8.81 2.90 9.29
N GLY A 166 -9.84 3.34 8.56
CA GLY A 166 -10.90 4.14 9.16
C GLY A 166 -10.39 5.54 9.50
N GLU A 167 -10.31 5.89 10.79
CA GLU A 167 -9.74 7.15 11.28
C GLU A 167 -8.37 6.96 11.97
N GLU A 168 -7.88 5.72 12.04
CA GLU A 168 -6.66 5.40 12.78
C GLU A 168 -5.41 5.39 11.87
N PRO A 169 -4.30 6.00 12.31
CA PRO A 169 -3.03 5.95 11.60
C PRO A 169 -2.43 4.55 11.64
N SER A 170 -1.96 4.05 10.49
CA SER A 170 -1.33 2.73 10.40
C SER A 170 -0.15 2.72 9.44
N LEU A 171 0.89 1.98 9.83
CA LEU A 171 2.04 1.65 9.01
C LEU A 171 2.08 0.18 8.68
N PHE A 172 2.38 -0.11 7.43
CA PHE A 172 2.49 -1.47 6.93
C PHE A 172 3.84 -1.67 6.21
N GLY A 173 4.69 -2.53 6.74
CA GLY A 173 5.97 -2.91 6.16
C GLY A 173 5.88 -4.25 5.42
N THR A 174 6.50 -4.36 4.26
CA THR A 174 6.69 -5.62 3.55
C THR A 174 8.18 -5.89 3.32
N ILE A 175 8.69 -6.98 3.88
CA ILE A 175 10.07 -7.42 3.67
C ILE A 175 10.11 -8.27 2.40
N ARG A 176 10.86 -7.85 1.39
CA ARG A 176 11.01 -8.56 0.11
C ARG A 176 12.29 -9.36 0.08
N VAL A 177 12.35 -10.48 0.80
CA VAL A 177 13.54 -11.36 0.77
C VAL A 177 13.29 -12.60 -0.07
N ARG A 178 14.28 -12.97 -0.90
CA ARG A 178 14.22 -14.18 -1.74
C ARG A 178 14.51 -15.49 -0.99
N ARG A 179 14.99 -15.43 0.26
CA ARG A 179 15.41 -16.60 1.04
C ARG A 179 14.66 -16.69 2.36
N ALA A 180 13.90 -17.78 2.54
CA ALA A 180 13.02 -17.99 3.70
C ALA A 180 13.71 -17.93 5.07
N LYS A 181 14.99 -18.34 5.19
CA LYS A 181 15.72 -18.27 6.47
C LYS A 181 16.01 -16.83 6.89
N ALA A 182 16.38 -15.97 5.93
CA ALA A 182 16.59 -14.55 6.17
C ALA A 182 15.27 -13.85 6.51
N SER A 183 14.18 -14.14 5.77
CA SER A 183 12.84 -13.61 6.09
C SER A 183 12.38 -13.90 7.52
N ARG A 184 12.76 -15.06 8.11
CA ARG A 184 12.41 -15.37 9.50
C ARG A 184 13.25 -14.59 10.50
N ALA A 185 14.56 -14.54 10.29
CA ALA A 185 15.46 -13.76 11.15
C ALA A 185 15.02 -12.29 11.15
N ASP A 186 14.73 -11.73 9.97
CA ASP A 186 14.29 -10.36 9.84
C ASP A 186 12.98 -10.12 10.62
N LEU A 187 11.98 -11.02 10.48
CA LEU A 187 10.74 -10.93 11.27
C LEU A 187 10.96 -11.05 12.77
N THR A 188 11.93 -11.86 13.22
CA THR A 188 12.25 -11.99 14.64
C THR A 188 12.86 -10.69 15.16
N GLU A 189 13.77 -10.05 14.43
CA GLU A 189 14.31 -8.74 14.81
C GLU A 189 13.20 -7.67 14.91
N TRP A 190 12.22 -7.70 13.99
CA TRP A 190 11.03 -6.85 14.05
C TRP A 190 10.15 -7.15 15.27
N ALA A 191 9.94 -8.42 15.60
CA ALA A 191 9.19 -8.85 16.77
C ALA A 191 9.83 -8.37 18.08
N ASP A 192 11.15 -8.53 18.20
CA ASP A 192 11.92 -8.08 19.35
C ASP A 192 11.84 -6.57 19.54
N PHE A 193 11.99 -5.79 18.45
CA PHE A 193 11.87 -4.33 18.50
C PHE A 193 10.47 -3.86 18.90
N LEU A 194 9.43 -4.50 18.36
CA LEU A 194 8.04 -4.14 18.67
C LEU A 194 7.56 -4.72 20.01
N GLY A 195 8.36 -5.55 20.68
CA GLY A 195 8.00 -6.22 21.93
C GLY A 195 6.83 -7.20 21.75
N THR A 196 6.74 -7.84 20.59
CA THR A 196 5.63 -8.74 20.22
C THR A 196 6.15 -10.06 19.66
N GLU A 197 5.25 -10.97 19.27
CA GLU A 197 5.62 -12.27 18.70
C GLU A 197 5.32 -12.35 17.20
N VAL A 198 6.05 -13.23 16.50
CA VAL A 198 5.80 -13.52 15.09
C VAL A 198 4.56 -14.40 14.95
N ASN A 199 3.54 -13.86 14.30
CA ASN A 199 2.31 -14.57 13.96
C ASN A 199 2.43 -15.19 12.56
N TYR A 200 2.34 -16.51 12.46
CA TYR A 200 2.35 -17.20 11.17
C TYR A 200 0.93 -17.48 10.71
N ARG A 201 0.60 -17.01 9.50
CA ARG A 201 -0.71 -17.21 8.88
C ARG A 201 -0.59 -18.01 7.59
N HIS A 202 -1.72 -18.61 7.23
CA HIS A 202 -1.90 -19.24 5.94
C HIS A 202 -3.32 -18.99 5.45
N GLU A 203 -3.46 -18.70 4.16
CA GLU A 203 -4.75 -18.55 3.50
C GLU A 203 -4.76 -19.40 2.23
N LYS A 204 -5.89 -20.07 1.98
CA LYS A 204 -6.10 -20.81 0.74
C LYS A 204 -6.84 -19.89 -0.21
N ARG A 205 -6.15 -19.34 -1.21
CA ARG A 205 -6.75 -18.56 -2.30
C ARG A 205 -6.59 -19.33 -3.62
N GLY A 206 -7.71 -19.65 -4.26
CA GLY A 206 -7.73 -20.41 -5.52
C GLY A 206 -6.98 -21.75 -5.43
N PHE A 207 -6.10 -21.99 -6.41
CA PHE A 207 -5.24 -23.19 -6.50
C PHE A 207 -3.94 -23.12 -5.66
N GLY A 208 -3.72 -22.03 -4.92
CA GLY A 208 -2.50 -21.78 -4.14
C GLY A 208 -2.69 -21.83 -2.61
N ARG A 209 -1.58 -21.91 -1.87
CA ARG A 209 -1.54 -21.65 -0.41
C ARG A 209 -0.57 -20.52 -0.14
N ASP A 210 -1.10 -19.36 0.20
CA ASP A 210 -0.28 -18.24 0.66
C ASP A 210 0.09 -18.49 2.12
N ARG A 211 1.37 -18.30 2.42
CA ARG A 211 1.92 -18.47 3.77
C ARG A 211 2.81 -17.28 4.07
N TRP A 212 2.53 -16.63 5.18
CA TRP A 212 3.30 -15.47 5.60
C TRP A 212 3.49 -15.46 7.11
N GLY A 213 4.51 -14.72 7.53
CA GLY A 213 4.68 -14.30 8.91
C GLY A 213 4.36 -12.82 9.00
N GLU A 214 3.78 -12.40 10.10
CA GLU A 214 3.47 -11.02 10.41
C GLU A 214 3.82 -10.70 11.87
N VAL A 215 4.21 -9.46 12.10
CA VAL A 215 4.43 -8.90 13.44
C VAL A 215 3.61 -7.63 13.51
N THR A 216 2.97 -7.38 14.65
CA THR A 216 2.14 -6.19 14.85
C THR A 216 2.44 -5.58 16.21
N GLY A 217 2.78 -4.30 16.24
CA GLY A 217 3.06 -3.55 17.47
C GLY A 217 2.75 -2.07 17.28
N GLN A 218 3.42 -1.21 18.04
CA GLN A 218 3.24 0.23 17.97
C GLN A 218 4.56 1.00 17.99
N VAL A 219 4.61 2.10 17.24
CA VAL A 219 5.70 3.10 17.29
C VAL A 219 5.05 4.48 17.38
N LEU A 220 5.44 5.28 18.37
CA LEU A 220 4.81 6.59 18.66
C LEU A 220 3.26 6.53 18.76
N GLY A 221 2.70 5.42 19.26
CA GLY A 221 1.25 5.21 19.35
C GLY A 221 0.55 4.93 18.00
N VAL A 222 1.31 4.77 16.91
CA VAL A 222 0.80 4.33 15.60
C VAL A 222 0.97 2.82 15.48
N GLN A 223 -0.06 2.12 15.00
CA GLN A 223 0.01 0.69 14.75
C GLN A 223 0.99 0.40 13.60
N VAL A 224 1.97 -0.47 13.84
CA VAL A 224 2.92 -0.94 12.84
C VAL A 224 2.71 -2.43 12.62
N GLU A 225 2.51 -2.82 11.37
CA GLU A 225 2.41 -4.21 10.94
C GLU A 225 3.50 -4.52 9.92
N VAL A 226 4.33 -5.53 10.13
CA VAL A 226 5.39 -5.94 9.19
C VAL A 226 5.15 -7.37 8.73
N LYS A 227 5.16 -7.60 7.41
CA LYS A 227 4.89 -8.89 6.78
C LYS A 227 6.00 -9.37 5.86
N THR A 228 6.11 -10.68 5.72
CA THR A 228 6.89 -11.32 4.65
C THR A 228 6.35 -12.70 4.29
N GLY A 229 6.53 -13.10 3.03
CA GLY A 229 6.22 -14.45 2.57
C GLY A 229 7.18 -15.47 3.20
N VAL A 230 6.67 -16.28 4.14
CA VAL A 230 7.47 -17.27 4.84
C VAL A 230 6.60 -18.39 5.41
N ARG A 231 7.15 -19.60 5.49
CA ARG A 231 6.48 -20.74 6.12
C ARG A 231 6.75 -20.74 7.63
N ALA A 232 5.78 -21.18 8.43
CA ALA A 232 6.01 -21.50 9.84
C ALA A 232 7.16 -22.52 10.01
N PRO A 233 7.97 -22.40 11.06
CA PRO A 233 8.94 -23.43 11.47
C PRO A 233 8.28 -24.80 11.65
N SER A 234 8.99 -25.88 11.30
CA SER A 234 8.50 -27.26 11.45
C SER A 234 8.17 -27.61 12.91
N ALA A 235 8.93 -27.07 13.87
CA ALA A 235 8.66 -27.23 15.31
C ALA A 235 7.27 -26.69 15.72
N LEU A 236 6.82 -25.60 15.09
CA LEU A 236 5.48 -25.04 15.32
C LEU A 236 4.40 -25.81 14.56
N THR A 237 4.70 -26.41 13.40
CA THR A 237 3.72 -27.24 12.67
C THR A 237 3.29 -28.50 13.44
N GLY A 238 4.11 -28.98 14.39
CA GLY A 238 3.73 -30.06 15.32
C GLY A 238 2.61 -29.65 16.28
N PHE A 239 2.65 -28.42 16.80
CA PHE A 239 1.59 -27.85 17.66
C PHE A 239 0.27 -27.68 16.90
N TRP A 240 0.33 -27.35 15.60
CA TRP A 240 -0.87 -27.22 14.77
C TRP A 240 -1.51 -28.57 14.40
N ARG A 241 -0.72 -29.65 14.23
CA ARG A 241 -1.28 -31.01 14.08
C ARG A 241 -1.88 -31.55 15.38
N ALA A 242 -1.31 -31.20 16.53
CA ALA A 242 -1.84 -31.62 17.84
C ALA A 242 -3.18 -30.93 18.18
N ARG A 243 -3.36 -29.65 17.80
CA ARG A 243 -4.62 -28.92 18.06
C ARG A 243 -5.81 -29.34 17.19
N THR A 244 -5.58 -29.94 16.03
CA THR A 244 -6.65 -30.51 15.17
C THR A 244 -6.81 -32.02 15.33
N GLY A 245 -6.06 -32.64 16.25
CA GLY A 245 -5.93 -34.10 16.36
C GLY A 245 -6.28 -34.71 17.71
N ALA A 246 -6.94 -33.98 18.61
CA ALA A 246 -7.46 -34.53 19.86
C ALA A 246 -8.83 -33.92 20.17
N ALA A 247 -9.88 -34.55 19.63
CA ALA A 247 -11.19 -34.54 20.30
C ALA A 247 -11.12 -35.58 21.42
N PRO A 248 -11.41 -35.22 22.69
CA PRO A 248 -11.54 -36.22 23.73
C PRO A 248 -12.86 -36.98 23.56
N SER A 249 -12.76 -38.29 23.40
CA SER A 249 -13.76 -39.28 23.78
C SER A 249 -13.04 -40.59 24.08
#